data_AF-A0A0G1WR80-F1
#
_entry.id   AF-A0A0G1WR80-F1
#
_cell.length_a   1.000
_cell.length_b   1.000
_cell.length_c   1.000
_cell.angle_alpha   90.00
_cell.angle_beta   90.00
_cell.angle_gamma   90.00
#
_symmetry.space_group_name_H-M   'P 1'
#
loop_
_entity.id
_entity.type
_entity.pdbx_description
1 polymer ?
#
loop_
_entity_poly.entity_id
_entity_poly.type
_entity_poly.pdbx_seq_one_letter_code
_entity_poly.pdbx_strand_id
1 'polypeptide(L)'
;MSRLSRLEDRRNSRKAVLLILGTIVLLALAVFLGIPILVRMAIFLGDLKSSKMPVDKTDTLPPPPPSFSLPYDATNSARQTISGSAEPGSTIYLTLNGESVGNVVTKDDGAFTLGDIRLQDGDNTLVAVGIDQAGNKGNASSEVEVYYSNKPPELTVETSMVADNKVEIKGTTNGERLTANDRLIIIGQNGKFSTTISLNPDEKVMVFVATDQAGNQARKEVELSRP
;
A
#
# COMPACT_ATOMS: atom_id res chain seq x y z
N MET A 1 19.08 -52.20 -38.12
CA MET A 1 19.08 -50.76 -37.77
C MET A 1 20.42 -50.42 -37.12
N SER A 2 21.15 -49.47 -37.70
CA SER A 2 22.54 -49.14 -37.33
C SER A 2 22.63 -48.31 -36.04
N ARG A 3 23.72 -48.46 -35.27
CA ARG A 3 23.97 -47.68 -34.04
C ARG A 3 24.07 -46.16 -34.32
N LEU A 4 24.42 -45.77 -35.54
CA LEU A 4 24.49 -44.37 -35.99
C LEU A 4 23.11 -43.72 -36.07
N SER A 5 22.09 -44.42 -36.58
CA SER A 5 20.75 -43.83 -36.76
C SER A 5 20.07 -43.54 -35.42
N ARG A 6 20.28 -44.38 -34.40
CA ARG A 6 19.74 -44.14 -33.04
C ARG A 6 20.36 -42.92 -32.34
N LEU A 7 21.60 -42.56 -32.67
CA LEU A 7 22.26 -41.37 -32.14
C LEU A 7 21.78 -40.11 -32.86
N GLU A 8 21.57 -40.18 -34.18
CA GLU A 8 20.99 -39.09 -34.96
C GLU A 8 19.55 -38.80 -34.57
N ASP A 9 18.71 -39.82 -34.37
CA ASP A 9 17.33 -39.67 -33.90
C ASP A 9 17.27 -39.00 -32.52
N ARG A 10 18.16 -39.37 -31.60
CA ARG A 10 18.27 -38.72 -30.28
C ARG A 10 18.77 -37.28 -30.35
N ARG A 11 19.67 -36.97 -31.29
CA ARG A 11 20.17 -35.61 -31.48
C ARG A 11 19.09 -34.73 -32.11
N ASN A 12 18.34 -35.26 -33.08
CA ASN A 12 17.26 -34.56 -33.75
C ASN A 12 16.05 -34.37 -32.83
N SER A 13 15.73 -35.34 -31.97
CA SER A 13 14.67 -35.19 -30.97
C SER A 13 15.01 -34.13 -29.93
N ARG A 14 16.27 -34.08 -29.46
CA ARG A 14 16.74 -33.02 -28.55
C ARG A 14 16.66 -31.63 -29.19
N LYS A 15 17.05 -31.51 -30.46
CA LYS A 15 16.90 -30.25 -31.21
C LYS A 15 15.43 -29.86 -31.38
N ALA A 16 14.55 -30.81 -31.70
CA ALA A 16 13.12 -30.57 -31.83
C ALA A 16 12.50 -30.11 -30.49
N VAL A 17 12.84 -30.77 -29.38
CA VAL A 17 12.38 -30.38 -28.04
C VAL A 17 12.87 -28.98 -27.66
N LEU A 18 14.14 -28.64 -27.95
CA LEU A 18 14.68 -27.31 -27.70
C LEU A 18 13.97 -26.22 -28.51
N LEU A 19 13.66 -26.49 -29.78
CA LEU A 19 12.93 -25.55 -30.62
C LEU A 19 11.50 -25.33 -30.12
N ILE A 20 10.80 -26.40 -29.75
CA ILE A 20 9.45 -26.32 -29.19
C ILE A 20 9.46 -25.51 -27.88
N LEU A 21 10.40 -25.81 -26.97
CA LEU A 21 10.53 -25.06 -25.71
C LEU A 21 10.85 -23.58 -25.97
N GLY A 22 11.75 -23.28 -26.91
CA GLY A 22 12.06 -21.92 -27.32
C GLY A 22 10.85 -21.17 -27.86
N THR A 23 10.03 -21.81 -28.70
CA THR A 23 8.79 -21.18 -29.21
C THR A 23 7.78 -20.91 -28.09
N ILE A 24 7.65 -21.81 -27.11
CA ILE A 24 6.76 -21.61 -25.96
C ILE A 24 7.22 -20.44 -25.10
N VAL A 25 8.53 -20.33 -24.83
CA VAL A 25 9.10 -19.20 -24.08
C VAL A 25 8.90 -17.87 -24.81
N LEU A 26 9.06 -17.87 -26.14
CA LEU A 26 8.86 -16.67 -26.96
C LEU A 26 7.39 -16.24 -27.01
N LEU A 27 6.45 -17.20 -27.10
CA LEU A 27 5.02 -16.95 -26.97
C LEU A 27 4.65 -16.43 -25.58
N ALA A 28 5.23 -17.02 -24.52
CA ALA A 28 5.03 -16.53 -23.16
C ALA A 28 5.55 -15.10 -23.00
N LEU A 29 6.75 -14.77 -23.51
CA LEU A 29 7.26 -13.40 -23.52
C LEU A 29 6.35 -12.45 -24.31
N ALA A 30 5.85 -12.86 -25.48
CA ALA A 30 4.92 -12.04 -26.25
C ALA A 30 3.61 -11.75 -25.50
N VAL A 31 3.07 -12.74 -24.79
CA VAL A 31 1.82 -12.57 -24.02
C VAL A 31 2.06 -11.83 -22.70
N PHE A 32 3.07 -12.20 -21.92
CA PHE A 32 3.33 -11.63 -20.59
C PHE A 32 4.06 -10.30 -20.63
N LEU A 33 4.95 -10.06 -21.60
CA LEU A 33 5.64 -8.78 -21.78
C LEU A 33 4.99 -7.95 -22.89
N GLY A 34 4.73 -8.57 -24.06
CA GLY A 34 4.28 -7.83 -25.25
C GLY A 34 2.89 -7.21 -25.12
N ILE A 35 1.87 -7.99 -24.73
CA ILE A 35 0.49 -7.48 -24.63
C ILE A 35 0.38 -6.34 -23.61
N PRO A 36 0.92 -6.43 -22.37
CA PRO A 36 0.87 -5.31 -21.43
C PRO A 36 1.59 -4.05 -21.94
N ILE A 37 2.71 -4.21 -22.65
CA ILE A 37 3.43 -3.07 -23.27
C ILE A 37 2.58 -2.43 -24.37
N LEU A 38 1.97 -3.23 -25.24
CA LEU A 38 1.11 -2.73 -26.32
C LEU A 38 -0.14 -2.01 -25.79
N VAL A 39 -0.75 -2.51 -24.71
CA VAL A 39 -1.89 -1.83 -24.06
C VAL A 39 -1.45 -0.49 -23.48
N ARG A 40 -0.32 -0.44 -22.77
CA ARG A 40 0.24 0.82 -22.24
C ARG A 40 0.57 1.82 -23.37
N MET A 41 1.15 1.33 -24.46
CA MET A 41 1.46 2.15 -25.64
C MET A 41 0.20 2.63 -26.36
N ALA A 42 -0.84 1.81 -26.46
CA ALA A 42 -2.10 2.17 -27.10
C ALA A 42 -2.88 3.22 -26.28
N ILE A 43 -2.86 3.12 -24.94
CA ILE A 43 -3.40 4.15 -24.05
C ILE A 43 -2.64 5.47 -24.26
N PHE A 44 -1.31 5.42 -24.23
CA PHE A 44 -0.45 6.58 -24.50
C PHE A 44 -0.68 7.22 -25.89
N LEU A 45 -0.85 6.41 -26.94
CA LEU A 45 -1.16 6.90 -28.30
C LEU A 45 -2.60 7.43 -28.42
N GLY A 46 -3.53 6.88 -27.64
CA GLY A 46 -4.88 7.43 -27.49
C GLY A 46 -4.86 8.82 -26.87
N ASP A 47 -4.04 9.02 -25.84
CA ASP A 47 -3.85 10.31 -25.18
C ASP A 47 -3.21 11.35 -26.13
N LEU A 48 -2.25 10.94 -26.97
CA LEU A 48 -1.64 11.80 -28.01
C LEU A 48 -2.66 12.35 -29.04
N LYS A 49 -3.73 11.60 -29.34
CA LYS A 49 -4.76 12.02 -30.30
C LYS A 49 -5.79 12.96 -29.67
N SER A 50 -5.91 12.99 -28.34
CA SER A 50 -6.80 13.89 -27.60
C SER A 50 -6.19 15.26 -27.29
N SER A 51 -4.89 15.47 -27.54
CA SER A 51 -4.24 16.78 -27.45
C SER A 51 -4.74 17.71 -28.57
N LYS A 52 -5.83 18.44 -28.31
CA LYS A 52 -6.38 19.47 -29.22
C LYS A 52 -5.79 20.86 -28.96
N MET A 53 -4.67 20.99 -28.27
CA MET A 53 -3.97 22.26 -28.12
C MET A 53 -2.52 22.13 -28.57
N PRO A 54 -2.05 22.96 -29.53
CA PRO A 54 -0.63 23.07 -29.78
C PRO A 54 0.06 23.55 -28.50
N VAL A 55 1.04 22.77 -28.02
CA VAL A 55 1.87 23.15 -26.87
C VAL A 55 2.64 24.42 -27.24
N ASP A 56 2.39 25.51 -26.52
CA ASP A 56 3.13 26.75 -26.69
C ASP A 56 4.51 26.61 -26.03
N LYS A 57 5.52 26.26 -26.82
CA LYS A 57 6.91 26.13 -26.37
C LYS A 57 7.56 27.45 -25.95
N THR A 58 6.86 28.58 -26.09
CA THR A 58 7.33 29.89 -25.62
C THR A 58 6.87 30.23 -24.21
N ASP A 59 6.03 29.38 -23.59
CA ASP A 59 5.66 29.51 -22.19
C ASP A 59 6.87 29.31 -21.28
N THR A 60 7.07 30.26 -20.37
CA THR A 60 8.14 30.25 -19.37
C THR A 60 7.62 30.21 -17.94
N LEU A 61 6.30 30.17 -17.73
CA LEU A 61 5.69 30.17 -16.40
C LEU A 61 5.70 28.74 -15.85
N PRO A 62 6.33 28.50 -14.69
CA PRO A 62 6.26 27.19 -14.05
C PRO A 62 4.85 26.87 -13.56
N PRO A 63 4.47 25.58 -13.53
CA PRO A 63 3.21 25.14 -12.97
C PRO A 63 3.17 25.35 -11.44
N PRO A 64 1.98 25.49 -10.83
CA PRO A 64 1.83 25.47 -9.38
C PRO A 64 2.26 24.11 -8.79
N PRO A 65 2.65 24.07 -7.49
CA PRO A 65 2.98 22.83 -6.82
C PRO A 65 1.84 21.78 -6.89
N PRO A 66 2.15 20.50 -7.09
CA PRO A 66 1.16 19.44 -6.95
C PRO A 66 0.60 19.35 -5.53
N SER A 67 -0.62 18.83 -5.40
CA SER A 67 -1.24 18.49 -4.11
C SER A 67 -1.60 17.01 -4.05
N PHE A 68 -1.48 16.41 -2.87
CA PHE A 68 -1.86 15.01 -2.63
C PHE A 68 -3.29 14.90 -2.10
N SER A 69 -3.95 13.78 -2.40
CA SER A 69 -5.24 13.38 -1.85
C SER A 69 -5.14 11.95 -1.32
N LEU A 70 -4.76 11.84 -0.04
CA LEU A 70 -4.69 10.58 0.70
C LEU A 70 -5.79 10.58 1.78
N PRO A 71 -6.59 9.50 1.91
CA PRO A 71 -7.66 9.44 2.88
C PRO A 71 -7.21 8.95 4.27
N TYR A 72 -5.90 8.78 4.48
CA TYR A 72 -5.31 8.23 5.70
C TYR A 72 -3.92 8.83 5.93
N ASP A 73 -3.54 8.89 7.21
CA ASP A 73 -2.18 9.26 7.65
C ASP A 73 -1.38 8.03 8.10
N ALA A 74 -2.05 6.88 8.29
CA ALA A 74 -1.45 5.60 8.65
C ALA A 74 -2.13 4.43 7.92
N THR A 75 -1.39 3.36 7.65
CA THR A 75 -1.89 2.22 6.88
C THR A 75 -1.16 0.91 7.23
N ASN A 76 -1.87 -0.21 7.09
CA ASN A 76 -1.30 -1.56 7.19
C ASN A 76 -1.01 -2.23 5.84
N SER A 77 -1.18 -1.49 4.74
CA SER A 77 -0.79 -1.95 3.41
C SER A 77 0.56 -1.35 3.01
N ALA A 78 1.49 -2.19 2.56
CA ALA A 78 2.79 -1.71 2.06
C ALA A 78 2.66 -1.03 0.70
N ARG A 79 1.66 -1.41 -0.11
CA ARG A 79 1.47 -0.88 -1.47
C ARG A 79 0.34 0.12 -1.48
N GLN A 80 0.64 1.31 -1.95
CA GLN A 80 -0.30 2.42 -2.01
C GLN A 80 -0.50 2.91 -3.43
N THR A 81 -1.69 3.47 -3.64
CA THR A 81 -2.01 4.28 -4.80
C THR A 81 -2.03 5.73 -4.35
N ILE A 82 -1.15 6.54 -4.92
CA ILE A 82 -1.01 7.96 -4.60
C ILE A 82 -1.78 8.77 -5.62
N SER A 83 -2.76 9.53 -5.14
CA SER A 83 -3.61 10.38 -5.96
C SER A 83 -3.42 11.84 -5.58
N GLY A 84 -3.78 12.74 -6.49
CA GLY A 84 -3.66 14.17 -6.25
C GLY A 84 -4.10 15.01 -7.44
N SER A 85 -3.78 16.30 -7.37
CA SER A 85 -4.06 17.26 -8.44
C SER A 85 -2.85 18.14 -8.73
N ALA A 86 -2.71 18.54 -9.99
CA ALA A 86 -1.71 19.49 -10.47
C ALA A 86 -2.19 20.10 -11.79
N GLU A 87 -1.36 20.90 -12.45
CA GLU A 87 -1.70 21.50 -13.74
C GLU A 87 -2.05 20.42 -14.79
N PRO A 88 -3.16 20.54 -15.54
CA PRO A 88 -3.54 19.58 -16.58
C PRO A 88 -2.45 19.38 -17.66
N GLY A 89 -2.22 18.13 -18.05
CA GLY A 89 -1.21 17.76 -19.04
C GLY A 89 0.26 17.88 -18.57
N SER A 90 0.52 18.29 -17.33
CA SER A 90 1.86 18.31 -16.74
C SER A 90 2.32 16.91 -16.32
N THR A 91 3.63 16.68 -16.31
CA THR A 91 4.24 15.45 -15.79
C THR A 91 4.62 15.63 -14.32
N ILE A 92 4.07 14.79 -13.46
CA ILE A 92 4.34 14.76 -12.02
C ILE A 92 5.42 13.74 -11.72
N TYR A 93 6.48 14.16 -11.05
CA TYR A 93 7.54 13.30 -10.54
C TYR A 93 7.37 13.14 -9.04
N LEU A 94 7.26 11.90 -8.58
CA LEU A 94 7.07 11.56 -7.17
C LEU A 94 8.37 11.06 -6.57
N THR A 95 8.69 11.55 -5.37
CA THR A 95 9.69 10.97 -4.49
C THR A 95 9.05 10.43 -3.21
N LEU A 96 9.65 9.37 -2.69
CA LEU A 96 9.35 8.73 -1.41
C LEU A 96 10.65 8.66 -0.62
N ASN A 97 10.68 9.27 0.57
CA ASN A 97 11.89 9.33 1.42
C ASN A 97 13.12 9.90 0.67
N GLY A 98 12.87 10.85 -0.23
CA GLY A 98 13.90 11.47 -1.07
C GLY A 98 14.28 10.68 -2.34
N GLU A 99 13.82 9.44 -2.51
CA GLU A 99 14.10 8.62 -3.69
C GLU A 99 12.98 8.71 -4.73
N SER A 100 13.31 8.78 -6.02
CA SER A 100 12.30 8.81 -7.08
C SER A 100 11.60 7.45 -7.21
N VAL A 101 10.27 7.45 -7.16
CA VAL A 101 9.43 6.24 -7.22
C VAL A 101 8.56 6.15 -8.47
N GLY A 102 8.53 7.21 -9.29
CA GLY A 102 7.86 7.19 -10.58
C GLY A 102 7.39 8.57 -11.03
N ASN A 103 6.69 8.56 -12.16
CA ASN A 103 6.03 9.75 -12.71
C ASN A 103 4.72 9.39 -13.40
N VAL A 104 3.85 10.39 -13.56
CA VAL A 104 2.55 10.26 -14.24
C VAL A 104 2.18 11.60 -14.88
N VAL A 105 1.46 11.56 -16.00
CA VAL A 105 0.90 12.76 -16.64
C VAL A 105 -0.49 13.02 -16.04
N THR A 106 -0.76 14.27 -15.66
CA THR A 106 -2.09 14.68 -15.19
C THR A 106 -3.11 14.62 -16.34
N LYS A 107 -4.35 14.29 -15.99
CA LYS A 107 -5.49 14.32 -16.91
C LYS A 107 -5.89 15.77 -17.24
N ASP A 108 -6.84 15.91 -18.16
CA ASP A 108 -7.41 17.21 -18.56
C ASP A 108 -8.09 17.97 -17.41
N ASP A 109 -8.55 17.26 -16.38
CA ASP A 109 -9.11 17.82 -15.14
C ASP A 109 -8.04 18.12 -14.07
N GLY A 110 -6.76 17.87 -14.37
CA GLY A 110 -5.64 18.06 -13.45
C GLY A 110 -5.42 16.91 -12.48
N ALA A 111 -6.25 15.86 -12.50
CA ALA A 111 -6.09 14.73 -11.60
C ALA A 111 -4.94 13.81 -12.03
N PHE A 112 -4.20 13.27 -11.06
CA PHE A 112 -3.22 12.21 -11.29
C PHE A 112 -3.39 11.05 -10.32
N THR A 113 -2.91 9.87 -10.74
CA THR A 113 -2.91 8.65 -9.93
C THR A 113 -1.68 7.82 -10.28
N LEU A 114 -0.87 7.50 -9.28
CA LEU A 114 0.32 6.67 -9.39
C LEU A 114 0.19 5.44 -8.46
N GLY A 115 0.05 4.26 -9.04
CA GLY A 115 -0.10 3.01 -8.29
C GLY A 115 1.23 2.35 -7.92
N ASP A 116 1.14 1.29 -7.10
CA ASP A 116 2.25 0.40 -6.74
C ASP A 116 3.43 1.07 -5.99
N ILE A 117 3.18 2.20 -5.31
CA ILE A 117 4.18 2.85 -4.48
C ILE A 117 4.35 2.04 -3.19
N ARG A 118 5.57 1.56 -2.95
CA ARG A 118 5.88 0.68 -1.81
C ARG A 118 6.47 1.48 -0.65
N LEU A 119 5.72 1.55 0.45
CA LEU A 119 6.15 2.14 1.71
C LEU A 119 7.15 1.25 2.45
N GLN A 120 7.98 1.88 3.28
CA GLN A 120 8.89 1.26 4.24
C GLN A 120 8.24 1.26 5.64
N ASP A 121 8.58 0.28 6.49
CA ASP A 121 8.04 0.19 7.85
C ASP A 121 8.41 1.46 8.64
N GLY A 122 7.45 2.08 9.31
CA GLY A 122 7.60 3.39 9.96
C GLY A 122 7.09 4.56 9.11
N ASP A 123 7.65 5.74 9.37
CA ASP A 123 7.27 6.99 8.70
C ASP A 123 7.79 7.04 7.25
N ASN A 124 6.95 7.53 6.35
CA ASN A 124 7.27 7.71 4.94
C ASN A 124 6.89 9.11 4.48
N THR A 125 7.81 9.81 3.81
CA THR A 125 7.59 11.19 3.33
C THR A 125 7.42 11.21 1.82
N LEU A 126 6.29 11.74 1.36
CA LEU A 126 5.97 11.94 -0.06
C LEU A 126 6.18 13.40 -0.47
N VAL A 127 6.86 13.59 -1.61
CA VAL A 127 7.03 14.92 -2.24
C VAL A 127 6.87 14.78 -3.75
N ALA A 128 6.17 15.72 -4.37
CA ALA A 128 5.98 15.75 -5.82
C ALA A 128 6.45 17.07 -6.44
N VAL A 129 6.89 17.00 -7.70
CA VAL A 129 7.19 18.17 -8.53
C VAL A 129 6.51 18.02 -9.90
N GLY A 130 5.87 19.08 -10.37
CA GLY A 130 5.29 19.15 -11.72
C GLY A 130 6.24 19.76 -12.75
N ILE A 131 6.22 19.23 -13.97
CA ILE A 131 6.83 19.84 -15.16
C ILE A 131 5.74 20.01 -16.21
N ASP A 132 5.49 21.22 -16.68
CA ASP A 132 4.46 21.49 -17.69
C ASP A 132 4.84 20.95 -19.08
N GLN A 133 3.98 21.19 -20.08
CA GLN A 133 4.19 20.74 -21.45
C GLN A 133 5.29 21.54 -22.19
N ALA A 134 5.58 22.77 -21.75
CA ALA A 134 6.65 23.61 -22.27
C ALA A 134 8.03 23.20 -21.74
N GLY A 135 8.07 22.50 -20.61
CA GLY A 135 9.27 22.03 -19.92
C GLY A 135 9.62 22.85 -18.67
N ASN A 136 8.76 23.76 -18.21
CA ASN A 136 9.02 24.54 -17.00
C ASN A 136 8.78 23.67 -15.77
N LYS A 137 9.76 23.66 -14.86
CA LYS A 137 9.71 22.91 -13.61
C LYS A 137 9.12 23.78 -12.49
N GLY A 138 8.04 23.31 -11.88
CA GLY A 138 7.40 23.95 -10.74
C GLY A 138 8.15 23.75 -9.42
N ASN A 139 7.63 24.40 -8.38
CA ASN A 139 8.07 24.18 -7.00
C ASN A 139 7.60 22.79 -6.49
N ALA A 140 8.27 22.29 -5.46
CA ALA A 140 7.87 21.06 -4.77
C ALA A 140 6.53 21.24 -4.03
N SER A 141 5.76 20.16 -3.93
CA SER A 141 4.59 20.07 -3.07
C SER A 141 4.97 20.25 -1.59
N SER A 142 3.97 20.44 -0.74
CA SER A 142 4.12 20.16 0.69
C SER A 142 4.49 18.69 0.90
N GLU A 143 5.26 18.43 1.96
CA GLU A 143 5.54 17.07 2.42
C GLU A 143 4.27 16.45 3.00
N VAL A 144 4.03 15.18 2.67
CA VAL A 144 2.97 14.37 3.28
C VAL A 144 3.59 13.14 3.90
N GLU A 145 3.35 12.98 5.20
CA GLU A 145 3.82 11.83 5.97
C GLU A 145 2.76 10.74 6.01
N VAL A 146 3.18 9.49 5.83
CA VAL A 146 2.35 8.30 5.95
C VAL A 146 3.07 7.27 6.82
N TYR A 147 2.47 6.91 7.95
CA TYR A 147 2.97 5.82 8.78
C TYR A 147 2.54 4.46 8.24
N TYR A 148 3.48 3.55 8.01
CA TYR A 148 3.18 2.18 7.63
C TYR A 148 3.64 1.18 8.69
N SER A 149 2.74 0.30 9.12
CA SER A 149 3.06 -0.88 9.94
C SER A 149 2.09 -1.98 9.58
N ASN A 150 2.57 -3.21 9.44
CA ASN A 150 1.72 -4.41 9.32
C ASN A 150 1.80 -5.33 10.55
N LYS A 151 2.36 -4.83 11.65
CA LYS A 151 2.57 -5.59 12.88
C LYS A 151 1.45 -5.26 13.87
N PRO A 152 0.79 -6.27 14.46
CA PRO A 152 -0.13 -6.05 15.56
C PRO A 152 0.51 -5.25 16.71
N PRO A 153 -0.28 -4.41 17.41
CA PRO A 153 0.20 -3.80 18.64
C PRO A 153 0.54 -4.84 19.71
N GLU A 154 1.43 -4.50 20.62
CA GLU A 154 1.65 -5.26 21.85
C GLU A 154 0.45 -5.09 22.79
N LEU A 155 0.03 -6.18 23.44
CA LEU A 155 -1.08 -6.18 24.38
C LEU A 155 -0.78 -7.13 25.55
N THR A 156 -0.73 -6.58 26.76
CA THR A 156 -0.68 -7.34 28.01
C THR A 156 -1.98 -7.11 28.77
N VAL A 157 -2.56 -8.17 29.32
CA VAL A 157 -3.81 -8.10 30.07
C VAL A 157 -3.72 -9.01 31.28
N GLU A 158 -4.05 -8.45 32.43
CA GLU A 158 -4.25 -9.13 33.69
C GLU A 158 -5.69 -8.87 34.16
N THR A 159 -6.36 -9.93 34.60
CA THR A 159 -7.75 -9.84 35.10
C THR A 159 -7.82 -10.44 36.49
N SER A 160 -8.57 -9.79 37.39
CA SER A 160 -8.84 -10.29 38.73
C SER A 160 -10.30 -10.09 39.09
N MET A 161 -10.96 -11.11 39.62
CA MET A 161 -12.33 -10.99 40.11
C MET A 161 -12.33 -10.15 41.40
N VAL A 162 -13.11 -9.07 41.43
CA VAL A 162 -13.27 -8.19 42.61
C VAL A 162 -14.65 -8.34 43.27
N ALA A 163 -15.61 -8.95 42.57
CA ALA A 163 -16.87 -9.47 43.09
C ALA A 163 -17.42 -10.51 42.08
N ASP A 164 -18.43 -11.29 42.45
CA ASP A 164 -19.02 -12.35 41.59
C ASP A 164 -19.41 -11.86 40.19
N ASN A 165 -19.81 -10.59 40.07
CA ASN A 165 -20.20 -9.95 38.82
C ASN A 165 -19.29 -8.77 38.43
N LYS A 166 -18.09 -8.65 39.00
CA LYS A 166 -17.14 -7.58 38.67
C LYS A 166 -15.73 -8.09 38.52
N VAL A 167 -15.08 -7.66 37.45
CA VAL A 167 -13.70 -7.97 37.14
C VAL A 167 -12.89 -6.69 37.04
N GLU A 168 -11.76 -6.64 37.74
CA GLU A 168 -10.72 -5.64 37.53
C GLU A 168 -9.82 -6.10 36.38
N ILE A 169 -9.49 -5.17 35.50
CA ILE A 169 -8.69 -5.37 34.30
C ILE A 169 -7.53 -4.38 34.37
N LYS A 170 -6.31 -4.88 34.24
CA LYS A 170 -5.06 -4.10 34.19
C LYS A 170 -4.20 -4.55 33.02
N GLY A 171 -3.35 -3.66 32.52
CA GLY A 171 -2.40 -4.04 31.49
C GLY A 171 -1.78 -2.87 30.76
N THR A 172 -1.11 -3.20 29.67
CA THR A 172 -0.45 -2.26 28.76
C THR A 172 -0.74 -2.59 27.30
N THR A 173 -0.78 -1.56 26.46
CA THR A 173 -0.85 -1.69 25.01
C THR A 173 -0.16 -0.53 24.33
N ASN A 174 0.47 -0.75 23.17
CA ASN A 174 0.90 0.35 22.28
C ASN A 174 -0.12 0.61 21.15
N GLY A 175 -1.29 -0.03 21.19
CA GLY A 175 -2.42 0.32 20.32
C GLY A 175 -3.09 1.62 20.77
N GLU A 176 -3.80 2.27 19.86
CA GLU A 176 -4.52 3.51 20.11
C GLU A 176 -5.93 3.28 20.64
N ARG A 177 -6.50 2.10 20.37
CA ARG A 177 -7.85 1.74 20.80
C ARG A 177 -7.86 0.36 21.41
N LEU A 178 -8.48 0.21 22.58
CA LEU A 178 -8.65 -1.08 23.26
C LEU A 178 -10.12 -1.31 23.57
N THR A 179 -10.60 -2.53 23.30
CA THR A 179 -11.94 -2.97 23.69
C THR A 179 -11.87 -4.26 24.49
N ALA A 180 -12.84 -4.49 25.37
CA ALA A 180 -13.10 -5.75 26.06
C ALA A 180 -14.58 -6.13 25.86
N ASN A 181 -14.86 -7.22 25.15
CA ASN A 181 -16.22 -7.63 24.74
C ASN A 181 -17.03 -6.45 24.18
N ASP A 182 -16.43 -5.76 23.19
CA ASP A 182 -16.96 -4.59 22.49
C ASP A 182 -17.11 -3.30 23.34
N ARG A 183 -16.73 -3.32 24.63
CA ARG A 183 -16.72 -2.14 25.49
C ARG A 183 -15.37 -1.43 25.39
N LEU A 184 -15.39 -0.12 25.14
CA LEU A 184 -14.17 0.69 25.05
C LEU A 184 -13.46 0.77 26.41
N ILE A 185 -12.16 0.50 26.42
CA ILE A 185 -11.27 0.66 27.57
C ILE A 185 -10.39 1.87 27.33
N ILE A 186 -10.37 2.78 28.31
CA ILE A 186 -9.53 3.98 28.22
C ILE A 186 -8.09 3.60 28.49
N ILE A 187 -7.22 3.94 27.52
CA ILE A 187 -5.78 3.82 27.63
C ILE A 187 -5.26 5.13 28.24
N GLY A 188 -4.61 5.01 29.39
CA GLY A 188 -3.95 6.11 30.07
C GLY A 188 -2.52 6.34 29.55
N GLN A 189 -1.74 7.11 30.31
CA GLN A 189 -0.37 7.46 29.92
C GLN A 189 0.50 6.20 29.72
N ASN A 190 1.40 6.27 28.74
CA ASN A 190 2.34 5.20 28.38
C ASN A 190 1.66 3.86 28.09
N GLY A 191 0.43 3.88 27.54
CA GLY A 191 -0.27 2.67 27.13
C GLY A 191 -0.91 1.88 28.28
N LYS A 192 -0.87 2.37 29.51
CA LYS A 192 -1.41 1.67 30.69
C LYS A 192 -2.92 1.82 30.77
N PHE A 193 -3.62 0.74 31.11
CA PHE A 193 -5.04 0.81 31.42
C PHE A 193 -5.35 0.08 32.73
N SER A 194 -6.36 0.56 33.44
CA SER A 194 -6.90 -0.05 34.65
C SER A 194 -8.36 0.31 34.79
N THR A 195 -9.26 -0.68 34.79
CA THR A 195 -10.69 -0.42 34.95
C THR A 195 -11.40 -1.62 35.59
N THR A 196 -12.61 -1.39 36.11
CA THR A 196 -13.49 -2.46 36.62
C THR A 196 -14.73 -2.55 35.77
N ILE A 197 -15.09 -3.75 35.33
CA ILE A 197 -16.25 -4.01 34.47
C ILE A 197 -17.24 -4.92 35.19
N SER A 198 -18.52 -4.59 35.10
CA SER A 198 -19.61 -5.49 35.52
C SER A 198 -19.85 -6.56 34.45
N LEU A 199 -19.82 -7.83 34.85
CA LEU A 199 -20.01 -8.99 33.99
C LEU A 199 -21.49 -9.33 33.84
N ASN A 200 -21.86 -9.81 32.65
CA ASN A 200 -23.15 -10.44 32.44
C ASN A 200 -23.17 -11.84 33.11
N PRO A 201 -24.35 -12.35 33.53
CA PRO A 201 -24.47 -13.65 34.19
C PRO A 201 -23.82 -14.81 33.41
N ASP A 202 -23.87 -14.77 32.08
CA ASP A 202 -23.34 -15.82 31.20
C ASP A 202 -21.93 -15.52 30.67
N GLU A 203 -21.32 -14.41 31.08
CA GLU A 203 -19.99 -13.99 30.64
C GLU A 203 -18.92 -14.82 31.34
N LYS A 204 -18.25 -15.67 30.55
CA LYS A 204 -17.16 -16.57 30.99
C LYS A 204 -15.82 -16.24 30.36
N VAL A 205 -15.82 -15.49 29.26
CA VAL A 205 -14.62 -15.12 28.51
C VAL A 205 -14.65 -13.63 28.25
N MET A 206 -13.52 -12.96 28.48
CA MET A 206 -13.28 -11.62 27.97
C MET A 206 -12.37 -11.66 26.76
N VAL A 207 -12.84 -11.05 25.68
CA VAL A 207 -12.10 -10.86 24.44
C VAL A 207 -11.61 -9.42 24.40
N PHE A 208 -10.29 -9.26 24.47
CA PHE A 208 -9.61 -7.99 24.34
C PHE A 208 -9.13 -7.80 22.91
N VAL A 209 -9.39 -6.64 22.33
CA VAL A 209 -8.89 -6.24 21.02
C VAL A 209 -8.23 -4.88 21.10
N ALA A 210 -6.91 -4.83 20.94
CA ALA A 210 -6.15 -3.61 20.75
C ALA A 210 -5.98 -3.33 19.25
N THR A 211 -6.20 -2.10 18.82
CA THR A 211 -5.99 -1.63 17.43
C THR A 211 -5.00 -0.48 17.42
N ASP A 212 -4.00 -0.51 16.54
CA ASP A 212 -3.04 0.60 16.35
C ASP A 212 -3.55 1.65 15.32
N GLN A 213 -2.77 2.71 15.09
CA GLN A 213 -3.08 3.76 14.11
C GLN A 213 -3.17 3.26 12.66
N ALA A 214 -2.42 2.21 12.31
CA ALA A 214 -2.41 1.59 10.99
C ALA A 214 -3.58 0.59 10.80
N GLY A 215 -4.36 0.33 11.85
CA GLY A 215 -5.48 -0.60 11.85
C GLY A 215 -5.10 -2.05 12.14
N ASN A 216 -3.86 -2.36 12.53
CA ASN A 216 -3.47 -3.70 12.96
C ASN A 216 -4.10 -4.03 14.31
N GLN A 217 -4.42 -5.30 14.51
CA GLN A 217 -5.12 -5.75 15.72
C GLN A 217 -4.37 -6.85 16.46
N ALA A 218 -4.29 -6.70 17.78
CA ALA A 218 -3.93 -7.77 18.70
C ALA A 218 -5.17 -8.23 19.47
N ARG A 219 -5.38 -9.54 19.52
CA ARG A 219 -6.52 -10.16 20.18
C ARG A 219 -6.05 -11.07 21.31
N LYS A 220 -6.65 -10.90 22.50
CA LYS A 220 -6.37 -11.73 23.67
C LYS A 220 -7.68 -12.20 24.29
N GLU A 221 -7.79 -13.50 24.55
CA GLU A 221 -8.91 -14.07 25.31
C GLU A 221 -8.46 -14.42 26.72
N VAL A 222 -9.33 -14.15 27.69
CA VAL A 222 -9.11 -14.50 29.10
C VAL A 222 -10.36 -15.17 29.64
N GLU A 223 -10.23 -16.41 30.08
CA GLU A 223 -11.30 -17.12 30.80
C GLU A 223 -11.40 -16.59 32.23
N LEU A 224 -12.63 -16.33 32.66
CA LEU A 224 -12.93 -15.84 33.99
C LEU A 224 -13.30 -17.03 34.88
N SER A 225 -12.44 -17.33 35.85
CA SER A 225 -12.80 -18.23 36.94
C SER A 225 -13.56 -17.44 37.99
N ARG A 226 -14.85 -17.73 38.16
CA ARG A 226 -15.62 -17.20 39.28
C ARG A 226 -15.14 -17.86 40.57
N PRO A 227 -15.05 -17.11 41.69
CA PRO A 227 -14.74 -17.69 42.99
C PRO A 227 -15.83 -18.66 43.48
#